data_AF-A0A9E3R132-F1
#
_entry.id   AF-A0A9E3R132-F1
#
_cell.length_a   1.000
_cell.length_b   1.000
_cell.length_c   1.000
_cell.angle_alpha   90.00
_cell.angle_beta   90.00
_cell.angle_gamma   90.00
#
_symmetry.space_group_name_H-M   'P 1'
#
loop_
_entity.id
_entity.type
_entity.pdbx_description
1 polymer ?
#
loop_
_entity_poly.entity_id
_entity_poly.type
_entity_poly.pdbx_seq_one_letter_code
_entity_poly.pdbx_strand_id
1 'polypeptide(L)'
;MAPWAVAVAALVAANPPLDEARGLVKALRYEQALEPLRRATQVPTSTVAERRESFDLLVRTLAALGRLDEAEAAYEALLAADPAAPGPVGAPPRITAAFDRAKQKVYPGDWVRLAALAAAPGELRLAVRDPWGKVVRVVLSEEGREDLPLALSDGEARAQLSSPDARWSARAEDADGRALAQLAPGPERLLPPSR
;
A
#
# COMPACT_ATOMS: atom_id res chain seq x y z
N MET A 1 27.11 -20.00 39.10
CA MET A 1 25.92 -19.29 38.59
C MET A 1 26.41 -18.23 37.62
N ALA A 2 26.40 -18.50 36.31
CA ALA A 2 26.79 -17.55 35.28
C ALA A 2 25.52 -17.10 34.53
N PRO A 3 25.26 -15.79 34.41
CA PRO A 3 24.08 -15.30 33.72
C PRO A 3 24.28 -15.37 32.21
N TRP A 4 23.32 -15.97 31.50
CA TRP A 4 23.21 -15.91 30.05
C TRP A 4 23.00 -14.46 29.62
N ALA A 5 23.99 -13.88 28.95
CA ALA A 5 23.81 -12.67 28.16
C ALA A 5 23.18 -13.08 26.82
N VAL A 6 21.87 -12.87 26.67
CA VAL A 6 21.22 -12.91 25.36
C VAL A 6 21.52 -11.59 24.67
N ALA A 7 22.50 -11.59 23.79
CA ALA A 7 22.71 -10.50 22.85
C ALA A 7 21.60 -10.58 21.78
N VAL A 8 20.57 -9.75 21.92
CA VAL A 8 19.60 -9.51 20.84
C VAL A 8 20.31 -8.66 19.79
N ALA A 9 20.98 -9.31 18.84
CA ALA A 9 21.43 -8.64 17.62
C ALA A 9 20.18 -8.13 16.91
N ALA A 10 20.06 -6.81 16.80
CA ALA A 10 19.07 -6.19 15.93
C ALA A 10 19.28 -6.74 14.53
N LEU A 11 18.38 -7.62 14.09
CA LEU A 11 18.35 -8.13 12.73
C LEU A 11 17.93 -6.96 11.84
N VAL A 12 18.89 -6.12 11.46
CA VAL A 12 18.70 -5.20 10.34
C VAL A 12 18.42 -6.12 9.16
N ALA A 13 17.19 -6.10 8.64
CA ALA A 13 16.85 -6.85 7.46
C ALA A 13 17.70 -6.31 6.30
N ALA A 14 18.86 -6.92 6.07
CA ALA A 14 19.73 -6.52 5.00
C ALA A 14 19.06 -6.89 3.67
N ASN A 15 19.05 -5.97 2.72
CA ASN A 15 18.79 -6.24 1.31
C ASN A 15 20.12 -6.09 0.53
N PRO A 16 21.02 -7.10 0.57
CA PRO A 16 22.30 -7.02 -0.15
C PRO A 16 22.18 -6.71 -1.65
N PRO A 17 21.18 -7.24 -2.39
CA PRO A 17 20.95 -6.85 -3.78
C PRO A 17 20.68 -5.35 -3.96
N LEU A 18 19.99 -4.70 -3.02
CA LEU A 18 19.74 -3.26 -3.07
C LEU A 18 21.03 -2.45 -2.85
N ASP A 19 21.91 -2.89 -1.94
CA ASP A 19 23.20 -2.23 -1.72
C ASP A 19 24.12 -2.34 -2.94
N GLU A 20 24.18 -3.52 -3.56
CA GLU A 20 24.88 -3.75 -4.82
C GLU A 20 24.33 -2.84 -5.93
N ALA A 21 23.00 -2.83 -6.10
CA ALA A 21 22.30 -1.99 -7.05
C ALA A 21 22.62 -0.49 -6.86
N ARG A 22 22.54 0.02 -5.64
CA ARG A 22 22.87 1.41 -5.31
C ARG A 22 24.27 1.78 -5.76
N GLY A 23 25.25 0.89 -5.52
CA GLY A 23 26.63 1.09 -5.97
C GLY A 23 26.73 1.22 -7.49
N LEU A 24 26.07 0.34 -8.24
CA LEU A 24 26.06 0.35 -9.70
C LEU A 24 25.36 1.57 -10.28
N VAL A 25 24.21 1.98 -9.71
CA VAL A 25 23.49 3.20 -10.11
C VAL A 25 24.33 4.44 -9.86
N LYS A 26 24.99 4.55 -8.69
CA LYS A 26 25.92 5.66 -8.38
C LYS A 26 27.10 5.72 -9.36
N ALA A 27 27.56 4.57 -9.84
CA ALA A 27 28.61 4.46 -10.85
C ALA A 27 28.09 4.62 -12.30
N LEU A 28 26.80 4.97 -12.49
CA LEU A 28 26.12 5.10 -13.79
C LEU A 28 26.15 3.82 -14.64
N ARG A 29 26.31 2.65 -14.02
CA ARG A 29 26.33 1.34 -14.68
C ARG A 29 24.93 0.75 -14.74
N TYR A 30 24.03 1.45 -15.44
CA TYR A 30 22.60 1.16 -15.44
C TYR A 30 22.26 -0.28 -15.88
N GLU A 31 22.85 -0.77 -16.97
CA GLU A 31 22.60 -2.15 -17.44
C GLU A 31 22.99 -3.19 -16.39
N GLN A 32 24.13 -2.99 -15.72
CA GLN A 32 24.60 -3.92 -14.67
C GLN A 32 23.71 -3.84 -13.42
N ALA A 33 23.11 -2.69 -13.15
CA ALA A 33 22.25 -2.48 -11.98
C ALA A 33 20.89 -3.18 -12.10
N LEU A 34 20.41 -3.48 -13.32
CA LEU A 34 19.06 -4.03 -13.53
C LEU A 34 18.84 -5.36 -12.79
N GLU A 35 19.80 -6.27 -12.85
CA GLU A 35 19.64 -7.60 -12.27
C GLU A 35 19.65 -7.59 -10.72
N PRO A 36 20.60 -6.91 -10.05
CA PRO A 36 20.50 -6.67 -8.61
C PRO A 36 19.20 -5.95 -8.20
N LEU A 37 18.74 -4.96 -8.96
CA LEU A 37 17.49 -4.25 -8.68
C LEU A 37 16.25 -5.16 -8.77
N ARG A 38 16.16 -6.01 -9.81
CA ARG A 38 15.06 -6.99 -9.92
C ARG A 38 15.07 -8.00 -8.78
N ARG A 39 16.23 -8.43 -8.32
CA ARG A 39 16.33 -9.29 -7.13
C ARG A 39 15.91 -8.52 -5.88
N ALA A 40 16.33 -7.27 -5.73
CA ALA A 40 16.02 -6.42 -4.58
C ALA A 40 14.50 -6.21 -4.40
N THR A 41 13.73 -6.05 -5.48
CA THR A 41 12.26 -5.89 -5.41
C THR A 41 11.53 -7.15 -4.96
N GLN A 42 12.17 -8.32 -5.08
CA GLN A 42 11.61 -9.64 -4.75
C GLN A 42 11.97 -10.13 -3.35
N VAL A 43 12.86 -9.44 -2.63
CA VAL A 43 13.30 -9.86 -1.28
C VAL A 43 12.12 -9.79 -0.29
N PRO A 44 11.66 -10.92 0.28
CA PRO A 44 10.48 -10.93 1.15
C PRO A 44 10.71 -10.18 2.47
N THR A 45 11.94 -10.20 2.97
CA THR A 45 12.35 -9.58 4.24
C THR A 45 12.57 -8.08 4.15
N SER A 46 12.49 -7.48 2.96
CA SER A 46 12.67 -6.04 2.81
C SER A 46 11.56 -5.26 3.49
N THR A 47 11.98 -4.21 4.20
CA THR A 47 11.07 -3.20 4.75
C THR A 47 10.29 -2.52 3.62
N VAL A 48 9.16 -1.87 3.97
CA VAL A 48 8.36 -1.12 3.00
C VAL A 48 9.20 -0.01 2.34
N ALA A 49 10.07 0.65 3.10
CA ALA A 49 10.95 1.69 2.59
C ALA A 49 11.96 1.14 1.57
N GLU A 50 12.66 0.05 1.88
CA GLU A 50 13.62 -0.57 0.96
C GLU A 50 12.95 -1.11 -0.31
N ARG A 51 11.75 -1.67 -0.17
CA ARG A 51 10.97 -2.17 -1.31
C ARG A 51 10.62 -1.02 -2.26
N ARG A 52 10.08 0.07 -1.71
CA ARG A 52 9.77 1.29 -2.48
C ARG A 52 11.01 1.86 -3.16
N GLU A 53 12.13 1.94 -2.45
CA GLU A 53 13.40 2.41 -3.01
C GLU A 53 13.91 1.49 -4.13
N SER A 54 13.83 0.16 -3.96
CA SER A 54 14.23 -0.81 -4.98
C SER A 54 13.45 -0.60 -6.28
N PHE A 55 12.13 -0.37 -6.18
CA PHE A 55 11.30 -0.07 -7.35
C PHE A 55 11.62 1.31 -7.95
N ASP A 56 11.81 2.35 -7.15
CA ASP A 56 12.18 3.69 -7.64
C ASP A 56 13.51 3.66 -8.41
N LEU A 57 14.53 3.01 -7.86
CA LEU A 57 15.81 2.83 -8.54
C LEU A 57 15.68 1.99 -9.82
N LEU A 58 14.89 0.91 -9.80
CA LEU A 58 14.63 0.09 -10.98
C LEU A 58 13.99 0.91 -12.09
N VAL A 59 12.93 1.66 -11.80
CA VAL A 59 12.24 2.48 -12.78
C VAL A 59 13.13 3.58 -13.32
N ARG A 60 13.87 4.30 -12.47
CA ARG A 60 14.80 5.34 -12.93
C ARG A 60 15.89 4.77 -13.84
N THR A 61 16.40 3.59 -13.51
CA THR A 61 17.41 2.88 -14.31
C THR A 61 16.84 2.47 -15.66
N LEU A 62 15.64 1.87 -15.70
CA LEU A 62 14.95 1.51 -16.94
C LEU A 62 14.65 2.74 -17.81
N ALA A 63 14.20 3.84 -17.20
CA ALA A 63 13.95 5.09 -17.90
C ALA A 63 15.22 5.74 -18.45
N ALA A 64 16.36 5.63 -17.75
CA ALA A 64 17.66 6.10 -18.23
C ALA A 64 18.12 5.30 -19.47
N LEU A 65 17.77 4.02 -19.55
CA LEU A 65 18.03 3.13 -20.68
C LEU A 65 16.98 3.24 -21.79
N GLY A 66 15.97 4.10 -21.65
CA GLY A 66 14.88 4.25 -22.63
C GLY A 66 13.83 3.14 -22.62
N ARG A 67 13.86 2.25 -21.62
CA ARG A 67 12.99 1.05 -21.49
C ARG A 67 11.72 1.40 -20.71
N LEU A 68 10.90 2.32 -21.23
CA LEU A 68 9.74 2.87 -20.51
C LEU A 68 8.62 1.85 -20.28
N ASP A 69 8.42 0.89 -21.17
CA ASP A 69 7.39 -0.14 -21.00
C ASP A 69 7.71 -1.07 -19.81
N GLU A 70 9.00 -1.38 -19.61
CA GLU A 70 9.44 -2.14 -18.43
C GLU A 70 9.35 -1.31 -17.14
N ALA A 71 9.58 0.01 -17.22
CA ALA A 71 9.39 0.89 -16.08
C ALA A 71 7.91 0.93 -15.65
N GLU A 72 6.98 0.97 -16.60
CA GLU A 72 5.54 0.86 -16.33
C GLU A 72 5.20 -0.47 -15.68
N ALA A 73 5.69 -1.59 -16.22
CA ALA A 73 5.48 -2.91 -15.62
C ALA A 73 6.06 -3.02 -14.19
N ALA A 74 7.20 -2.39 -13.91
CA ALA A 74 7.77 -2.32 -12.58
C ALA A 74 6.88 -1.51 -11.62
N TYR A 75 6.27 -0.42 -12.08
CA TYR A 75 5.26 0.30 -11.29
C TYR A 75 3.98 -0.49 -11.06
N GLU A 76 3.51 -1.26 -12.05
CA GLU A 76 2.37 -2.16 -11.87
C GLU A 76 2.64 -3.16 -10.74
N ALA A 77 3.84 -3.75 -10.71
CA ALA A 77 4.26 -4.67 -9.66
C ALA A 77 4.40 -3.98 -8.28
N LEU A 78 4.93 -2.76 -8.22
CA LEU A 78 4.96 -1.96 -6.99
C LEU A 78 3.54 -1.72 -6.46
N LEU A 79 2.64 -1.26 -7.32
CA LEU A 79 1.28 -0.90 -6.96
C LEU A 79 0.48 -2.13 -6.51
N ALA A 80 0.61 -3.25 -7.21
CA ALA A 80 0.00 -4.51 -6.78
C ALA A 80 0.42 -4.94 -5.36
N ALA A 81 1.67 -4.68 -4.97
CA ALA A 81 2.18 -4.99 -3.63
C ALA A 81 1.85 -3.90 -2.59
N ASP A 82 1.82 -2.64 -3.00
CA ASP A 82 1.54 -1.46 -2.18
C ASP A 82 0.59 -0.52 -2.92
N PRO A 83 -0.73 -0.71 -2.78
CA PRO A 83 -1.74 0.12 -3.45
C PRO A 83 -1.65 1.62 -3.09
N ALA A 84 -1.02 1.95 -1.95
CA ALA A 84 -0.85 3.31 -1.46
C ALA A 84 0.57 3.86 -1.74
N ALA A 85 1.34 3.20 -2.61
CA ALA A 85 2.65 3.69 -2.99
C ALA A 85 2.55 5.13 -3.52
N PRO A 86 3.38 6.06 -3.00
CA PRO A 86 3.35 7.44 -3.47
C PRO A 86 3.85 7.51 -4.91
N GLY A 87 3.31 8.46 -5.67
CA GLY A 87 3.85 8.77 -7.00
C GLY A 87 5.30 9.26 -6.91
N PRO A 88 6.07 9.13 -8.00
CA PRO A 88 7.48 9.48 -8.01
C PRO A 88 7.66 11.01 -7.92
N VAL A 89 8.04 11.51 -6.75
CA VAL A 89 8.24 12.94 -6.48
C VAL A 89 9.48 13.46 -7.22
N GLY A 90 9.34 14.60 -7.90
CA GLY A 90 10.44 15.25 -8.63
C GLY A 90 10.96 14.46 -9.83
N ALA A 91 10.23 13.43 -10.27
CA ALA A 91 10.62 12.66 -11.45
C ALA A 91 10.28 13.41 -12.76
N PRO A 92 10.99 13.14 -13.86
CA PRO A 92 10.66 13.69 -15.16
C PRO A 92 9.21 13.33 -15.58
N PRO A 93 8.52 14.18 -16.37
CA PRO A 93 7.12 13.96 -16.75
C PRO A 93 6.83 12.58 -17.35
N ARG A 94 7.78 12.01 -18.12
CA ARG A 94 7.65 10.67 -18.70
C ARG A 94 7.58 9.55 -17.65
N ILE A 95 8.27 9.69 -16.52
CA ILE A 95 8.26 8.71 -15.42
C ILE A 95 6.95 8.83 -14.64
N THR A 96 6.51 10.06 -14.35
CA THR A 96 5.21 10.32 -13.72
C THR A 96 4.07 9.75 -14.58
N ALA A 97 4.10 9.98 -15.89
CA ALA A 97 3.11 9.42 -16.81
C ALA A 97 3.11 7.88 -16.81
N ALA A 98 4.28 7.23 -16.76
CA ALA A 98 4.35 5.77 -16.65
C ALA A 98 3.74 5.25 -15.35
N PHE A 99 3.96 5.95 -14.22
CA PHE A 99 3.32 5.62 -12.95
C PHE A 99 1.79 5.76 -13.03
N ASP A 100 1.30 6.86 -13.60
CA ASP A 100 -0.13 7.12 -13.74
C ASP A 100 -0.81 6.07 -14.62
N ARG A 101 -0.20 5.67 -15.75
CA ARG A 101 -0.69 4.59 -16.62
C ARG A 101 -0.72 3.25 -15.90
N ALA A 102 0.37 2.88 -15.21
CA ALA A 102 0.42 1.68 -14.39
C ALA A 102 -0.72 1.66 -13.35
N LYS A 103 -0.94 2.80 -12.67
CA LYS A 103 -2.00 2.94 -11.68
C LYS A 103 -3.40 2.82 -12.25
N GLN A 104 -3.68 3.46 -13.38
CA GLN A 104 -4.95 3.33 -14.10
C GLN A 104 -5.21 1.90 -14.57
N LYS A 105 -4.16 1.16 -14.93
CA LYS A 105 -4.25 -0.23 -15.38
C LYS A 105 -4.51 -1.20 -14.23
N VAL A 106 -3.87 -1.00 -13.08
CA VAL A 106 -4.03 -1.85 -11.89
C VAL A 106 -5.34 -1.52 -11.15
N TYR A 107 -5.71 -0.24 -11.09
CA TYR A 107 -6.88 0.23 -10.35
C TYR A 107 -7.83 1.02 -11.24
N PRO A 108 -9.10 0.57 -11.38
CA PRO A 108 -10.16 1.42 -11.93
C PRO A 108 -10.22 2.76 -11.19
N GLY A 109 -10.64 3.82 -11.89
CA GLY A 109 -10.57 5.19 -11.35
C GLY A 109 -11.38 5.43 -10.08
N ASP A 110 -12.36 4.59 -9.77
CA ASP A 110 -13.23 4.62 -8.58
C ASP A 110 -12.91 3.51 -7.57
N TRP A 111 -11.80 2.79 -7.76
CA TRP A 111 -11.46 1.67 -6.90
C TRP A 111 -11.16 2.14 -5.47
N VAL A 112 -11.97 1.68 -4.52
CA VAL A 112 -11.77 1.80 -3.09
C VAL A 112 -12.16 0.47 -2.45
N ARG A 113 -11.40 0.01 -1.46
CA ARG A 113 -11.74 -1.20 -0.70
C ARG A 113 -11.63 -0.96 0.80
N LEU A 114 -12.66 -1.42 1.51
CA LEU A 114 -12.65 -1.56 2.97
C LEU A 114 -12.38 -3.01 3.35
N ALA A 115 -11.57 -3.22 4.39
CA ALA A 115 -11.34 -4.54 4.98
C ALA A 115 -11.29 -4.43 6.50
N ALA A 116 -11.92 -5.38 7.19
CA ALA A 116 -11.74 -5.51 8.64
C ALA A 116 -10.36 -6.06 8.96
N LEU A 117 -9.71 -5.49 9.97
CA LEU A 117 -8.44 -5.97 10.52
C LEU A 117 -8.69 -6.69 11.84
N ALA A 118 -7.75 -7.54 12.23
CA ALA A 118 -7.76 -8.15 13.56
C ALA A 118 -7.67 -7.06 14.65
N ALA A 119 -8.57 -7.14 15.62
CA ALA A 119 -8.73 -6.19 16.71
C ALA A 119 -9.17 -6.91 17.99
N ALA A 120 -9.02 -6.26 19.15
CA ALA A 120 -9.50 -6.81 20.42
C ALA A 120 -11.05 -6.88 20.44
N PRO A 121 -11.66 -7.72 21.30
CA PRO A 121 -13.10 -7.74 21.45
C PRO A 121 -13.67 -6.35 21.77
N GLY A 122 -14.68 -5.92 21.02
CA GLY A 122 -15.28 -4.58 21.12
C GLY A 122 -14.52 -3.47 20.38
N GLU A 123 -13.31 -3.73 19.87
CA GLU A 123 -12.58 -2.81 19.00
C GLU A 123 -12.84 -3.16 17.53
N LEU A 124 -13.08 -2.15 16.70
CA LEU A 124 -13.14 -2.27 15.25
C LEU A 124 -11.94 -1.57 14.63
N ARG A 125 -11.17 -2.30 13.81
CA ARG A 125 -10.12 -1.74 12.97
C ARG A 125 -10.45 -2.01 11.50
N LEU A 126 -10.37 -0.96 10.70
CA LEU A 126 -10.67 -1.00 9.27
C LEU A 126 -9.45 -0.54 8.49
N ALA A 127 -9.02 -1.31 7.49
CA ALA A 127 -8.11 -0.85 6.46
C ALA A 127 -8.91 -0.24 5.30
N VAL A 128 -8.53 0.98 4.93
CA VAL A 128 -8.95 1.65 3.70
C VAL A 128 -7.84 1.49 2.68
N ARG A 129 -8.16 0.91 1.53
CA ARG A 129 -7.29 0.88 0.36
C ARG A 129 -7.90 1.80 -0.68
N ASP A 130 -7.25 2.95 -0.85
CA ASP A 130 -7.66 4.00 -1.77
C ASP A 130 -6.42 4.55 -2.48
N PRO A 131 -6.03 3.93 -3.61
CA PRO A 131 -4.88 4.37 -4.40
C PRO A 131 -5.08 5.80 -4.90
N TRP A 132 -6.32 6.23 -5.12
CA TRP A 132 -6.65 7.51 -5.74
C TRP A 132 -6.78 8.67 -4.76
N GLY A 133 -6.80 8.41 -3.45
CA GLY A 133 -6.97 9.44 -2.42
C GLY A 133 -8.33 10.14 -2.48
N LYS A 134 -9.38 9.41 -2.87
CA LYS A 134 -10.76 9.90 -2.95
C LYS A 134 -11.52 9.82 -1.62
N VAL A 135 -11.14 8.93 -0.72
CA VAL A 135 -11.78 8.74 0.57
C VAL A 135 -11.35 9.86 1.52
N VAL A 136 -12.32 10.63 2.01
CA VAL A 136 -12.09 11.70 2.98
C VAL A 136 -12.44 11.28 4.41
N ARG A 137 -13.37 10.33 4.56
CA ARG A 137 -13.78 9.79 5.86
C ARG A 137 -14.33 8.38 5.75
N VAL A 138 -14.35 7.69 6.88
CA VAL A 138 -15.10 6.44 7.06
C VAL A 138 -16.25 6.70 8.02
N VAL A 139 -17.44 6.21 7.72
CA VAL A 139 -18.62 6.32 8.58
C VAL A 139 -18.99 4.93 9.08
N LEU A 140 -19.12 4.80 10.40
CA LEU A 140 -19.57 3.58 11.08
C LEU A 140 -21.04 3.72 11.45
N SER A 141 -21.86 2.80 10.97
CA SER A 141 -23.26 2.66 11.35
C SER A 141 -23.41 1.44 12.25
N GLU A 142 -23.87 1.63 13.48
CA GLU A 142 -24.15 0.55 14.45
C GLU A 142 -25.66 0.46 14.70
N GLU A 143 -26.23 -0.76 14.75
CA GLU A 143 -27.67 -0.93 14.92
C GLU A 143 -28.15 -0.25 16.22
N GLY A 144 -29.11 0.67 16.08
CA GLY A 144 -29.64 1.45 17.20
C GLY A 144 -28.79 2.66 17.62
N ARG A 145 -27.77 3.05 16.86
CA ARG A 145 -26.96 4.25 17.10
C ARG A 145 -26.90 5.15 15.87
N GLU A 146 -26.58 6.42 16.12
CA GLU A 146 -26.27 7.37 15.05
C GLU A 146 -24.95 7.02 14.36
N ASP A 147 -24.85 7.40 13.09
CA ASP A 147 -23.65 7.23 12.28
C ASP A 147 -22.46 7.99 12.88
N LEU A 148 -21.37 7.27 13.13
CA LEU A 148 -20.16 7.80 13.74
C LEU A 148 -19.07 8.00 12.68
N PRO A 149 -18.62 9.24 12.40
CA PRO A 149 -17.45 9.45 11.55
C PRO A 149 -16.17 8.98 12.25
N LEU A 150 -15.37 8.20 11.55
CA LEU A 150 -14.08 7.68 11.99
C LEU A 150 -12.95 8.48 11.34
N ALA A 151 -11.97 8.86 12.16
CA ALA A 151 -10.73 9.45 11.68
C ALA A 151 -9.88 8.39 10.96
N LEU A 152 -9.28 8.81 9.84
CA LEU A 152 -8.32 7.99 9.10
C LEU A 152 -6.90 8.40 9.46
N SER A 153 -6.09 7.41 9.86
CA SER A 153 -4.65 7.56 10.10
C SER A 153 -3.93 6.44 9.37
N ASP A 154 -3.02 6.79 8.47
CA ASP A 154 -2.23 5.83 7.68
C ASP A 154 -3.07 4.77 6.93
N GLY A 155 -4.24 5.18 6.43
CA GLY A 155 -5.18 4.28 5.76
C GLY A 155 -5.89 3.30 6.70
N GLU A 156 -5.83 3.51 8.01
CA GLU A 156 -6.61 2.78 9.00
C GLU A 156 -7.65 3.69 9.67
N ALA A 157 -8.85 3.14 9.90
CA ALA A 157 -9.89 3.73 10.75
C ALA A 157 -10.10 2.85 11.98
N ARG A 158 -10.35 3.45 13.14
CA ARG A 158 -10.55 2.72 14.41
C ARG A 158 -11.79 3.22 15.14
N ALA A 159 -12.50 2.31 15.80
CA ALA A 159 -13.68 2.62 16.58
C ALA A 159 -13.86 1.64 17.74
N GLN A 160 -14.60 2.07 18.77
CA GLN A 160 -15.10 1.20 19.82
C GLN A 160 -16.56 0.88 19.54
N LEU A 161 -16.90 -0.41 19.43
CA LEU A 161 -18.26 -0.90 19.33
C LEU A 161 -18.95 -0.80 20.69
N SER A 162 -20.28 -0.62 20.72
CA SER A 162 -21.02 -0.58 21.99
C SER A 162 -21.05 -1.93 22.69
N SER A 163 -20.97 -3.02 21.91
CA SER A 163 -20.90 -4.40 22.37
C SER A 163 -20.01 -5.22 21.43
N PRO A 164 -19.29 -6.24 21.91
CA PRO A 164 -18.55 -7.18 21.05
C PRO A 164 -19.44 -7.85 19.98
N ASP A 165 -20.74 -8.02 20.26
CA ASP A 165 -21.70 -8.67 19.37
C ASP A 165 -22.53 -7.67 18.54
N ALA A 166 -22.16 -6.39 18.56
CA ALA A 166 -22.89 -5.36 17.86
C ALA A 166 -22.89 -5.59 16.35
N ARG A 167 -24.06 -5.43 15.72
CA ARG A 167 -24.16 -5.36 14.25
C ARG A 167 -23.76 -3.97 13.81
N TRP A 168 -22.72 -3.90 12.99
CA TRP A 168 -22.21 -2.66 12.45
C TRP A 168 -22.27 -2.68 10.92
N SER A 169 -21.90 -1.58 10.27
CA SER A 169 -21.46 -1.52 8.87
C SER A 169 -20.61 -0.27 8.71
N ALA A 170 -19.67 -0.27 7.77
CA ALA A 170 -18.78 0.85 7.52
C ALA A 170 -18.87 1.27 6.06
N ARG A 171 -18.82 2.57 5.80
CA ARG A 171 -18.77 3.16 4.46
C ARG A 171 -17.58 4.08 4.34
N ALA A 172 -16.86 3.98 3.23
CA ALA A 172 -15.83 4.95 2.86
C ALA A 172 -16.49 6.00 1.96
N GLU A 173 -16.40 7.26 2.33
CA GLU A 173 -17.06 8.36 1.63
C GLU A 173 -16.06 9.34 1.02
N ASP A 174 -16.44 9.93 -0.11
CA ASP A 174 -15.75 11.07 -0.70
C ASP A 174 -16.19 12.42 -0.07
N ALA A 175 -15.63 13.52 -0.60
CA ALA A 175 -15.92 14.87 -0.14
C ALA A 175 -17.42 15.27 -0.24
N ASP A 176 -18.16 14.63 -1.15
CA ASP A 176 -19.59 14.89 -1.37
C ASP A 176 -20.48 14.00 -0.49
N GLY A 177 -19.88 13.12 0.32
CA GLY A 177 -20.59 12.14 1.15
C GLY A 177 -21.09 10.93 0.38
N ARG A 178 -20.65 10.72 -0.87
CA ARG A 178 -21.00 9.53 -1.64
C ARG A 178 -20.18 8.35 -1.17
N ALA A 179 -20.85 7.22 -0.92
CA ALA A 179 -20.17 5.98 -0.57
C ALA A 179 -19.41 5.42 -1.79
N LEU A 180 -18.08 5.28 -1.64
CA LEU A 180 -17.18 4.66 -2.61
C LEU A 180 -16.98 3.17 -2.33
N ALA A 181 -17.06 2.76 -1.07
CA ALA A 181 -17.00 1.37 -0.67
C ALA A 181 -17.83 1.15 0.60
N GLN A 182 -18.35 -0.06 0.76
CA GLN A 182 -19.09 -0.48 1.94
C GLN A 182 -18.59 -1.83 2.44
N LEU A 183 -18.51 -1.97 3.76
CA LEU A 183 -18.21 -3.21 4.44
C LEU A 183 -19.28 -3.45 5.50
N ALA A 184 -19.96 -4.60 5.43
CA ALA A 184 -20.84 -5.06 6.50
C ALA A 184 -20.20 -6.30 7.17
N PRO A 185 -20.32 -6.46 8.49
CA PRO A 185 -20.05 -7.70 9.19
C PRO A 185 -21.10 -8.71 8.73
N GLY A 186 -20.73 -9.49 7.73
CA GLY A 186 -21.42 -10.69 7.33
C GLY A 186 -20.42 -11.83 7.20
N PRO A 187 -20.87 -13.10 7.25
CA PRO A 187 -20.09 -14.20 6.71
C PRO A 187 -19.94 -13.94 5.20
N GLU A 188 -18.84 -13.30 4.81
CA GLU A 188 -18.38 -13.07 3.43
C GLU A 188 -19.48 -13.21 2.35
N ARG A 189 -20.37 -12.22 2.21
CA ARG A 189 -21.20 -12.09 1.01
C ARG A 189 -20.62 -10.96 0.16
N LEU A 190 -19.75 -11.36 -0.77
CA LEU A 190 -19.30 -10.54 -1.89
C LEU A 190 -20.54 -10.02 -2.65
N LEU A 191 -20.82 -8.73 -2.54
CA LEU A 191 -21.68 -8.05 -3.51
C LEU A 191 -20.91 -8.00 -4.84
N PRO A 192 -21.53 -8.37 -5.98
CA PRO A 192 -20.89 -8.19 -7.27
C PRO A 192 -20.67 -6.70 -7.55
N PRO A 193 -19.63 -6.34 -8.31
CA PRO A 193 -19.36 -4.95 -8.66
C PRO A 193 -20.57 -4.36 -9.40
N SER A 194 -20.97 -3.16 -8.98
CA SER A 194 -21.93 -2.33 -9.70
C SER A 194 -21.37 -2.05 -11.10
N ARG A 195 -22.14 -2.44 -12.13
CA ARG A 195 -21.82 -2.19 -13.53
C ARG A 195 -22.11 -0.75 -13.92
#